data_AF-A0A8X6HR60-F1
#
_entry.id   AF-A0A8X6HR60-F1
#
_cell.length_a   1.000
_cell.length_b   1.000
_cell.length_c   1.000
_cell.angle_alpha   90.00
_cell.angle_beta   90.00
_cell.angle_gamma   90.00
#
_symmetry.space_group_name_H-M   'P 1'
#
loop_
_entity.id
_entity.type
_entity.pdbx_description
1 polymer ?
#
loop_
_entity_poly.entity_id
_entity_poly.type
_entity_poly.pdbx_seq_one_letter_code
_entity_poly.pdbx_strand_id
1 'polypeptide(L)'
;MLNIQEKYFYGIYTGHCPAYKEIIGQSFGRATHDLIEALPSLPGRLKLSTLEKEKAPDEDDLDILQKRKSEVKSVLSKDITPGYQGHVPRVREMIGLNFNQSCIRGVAEFEKKNKLHEEYLKVAEIKNGG
;
A
#
# COMPACT_ATOMS: atom_id res chain seq x y z
N MET A 1 -20.26 24.35 26.25
CA MET A 1 -18.79 24.45 26.24
C MET A 1 -18.23 23.04 26.20
N LEU A 2 -17.35 22.77 25.23
CA LEU A 2 -16.48 21.59 25.04
C LEU A 2 -17.12 20.24 24.66
N ASN A 3 -17.34 20.16 23.34
CA ASN A 3 -17.14 19.01 22.46
C ASN A 3 -15.91 18.18 22.83
N ILE A 4 -16.11 16.93 23.28
CA ILE A 4 -15.07 15.91 23.27
C ILE A 4 -15.69 14.68 22.60
N GLN A 5 -15.45 14.59 21.29
CA GLN A 5 -15.61 13.36 20.52
C GLN A 5 -14.77 12.26 21.19
N GLU A 6 -15.42 11.33 21.90
CA GLU A 6 -14.78 10.11 22.40
C GLU A 6 -14.48 9.17 21.23
N LYS A 7 -13.49 9.56 20.42
CA LYS A 7 -13.09 8.87 19.19
C LYS A 7 -12.28 7.59 19.46
N TYR A 8 -11.93 7.29 20.71
CA TYR A 8 -11.15 6.11 21.09
C TYR A 8 -11.50 5.62 22.50
N PHE A 9 -12.78 5.30 22.77
CA PHE A 9 -13.10 4.52 23.97
C PHE A 9 -12.74 3.05 23.69
N TYR A 10 -11.51 2.66 24.03
CA TYR A 10 -11.17 1.27 24.35
C TYR A 10 -11.94 0.89 25.60
N GLY A 11 -13.26 0.75 25.46
CA GLY A 11 -14.12 0.27 26.53
C GLY A 11 -13.64 -1.11 26.88
N ILE A 12 -13.08 -1.23 28.07
CA ILE A 12 -12.78 -2.49 28.72
C ILE A 12 -14.12 -3.23 28.78
N TYR A 13 -14.36 -4.10 27.81
CA TYR A 13 -15.48 -5.02 27.84
C TYR A 13 -15.25 -5.92 29.05
N THR A 14 -15.82 -5.54 30.20
CA THR A 14 -15.93 -6.37 31.40
C THR A 14 -17.07 -7.37 31.26
N GLY A 15 -17.52 -7.63 30.02
CA GLY A 15 -18.65 -8.48 29.75
C GLY A 15 -18.29 -9.94 29.96
N HIS A 16 -19.17 -10.65 30.67
CA HIS A 16 -19.13 -12.09 30.80
C HIS A 16 -19.19 -12.71 29.40
N CYS A 17 -18.13 -13.41 28.99
CA CYS A 17 -18.07 -14.18 27.77
C CYS A 17 -18.33 -15.66 28.15
N PRO A 18 -19.58 -16.17 28.03
CA PRO A 18 -19.96 -17.47 28.59
C PRO A 18 -19.14 -18.61 27.97
N ALA A 19 -18.84 -18.49 26.68
CA ALA A 19 -18.04 -19.45 25.92
C ALA A 19 -16.55 -19.44 26.29
N TYR A 20 -16.02 -18.39 26.93
CA TYR A 20 -14.59 -18.33 27.27
C TYR A 20 -14.17 -19.42 28.26
N LYS A 21 -15.09 -19.85 29.14
CA LYS A 21 -14.82 -20.94 30.10
C LYS A 21 -14.60 -22.30 29.41
N GLU A 22 -15.11 -22.46 28.19
CA GLU A 22 -14.98 -23.68 27.40
C GLU A 22 -13.73 -23.67 26.51
N ILE A 23 -13.12 -22.50 26.32
CA ILE A 23 -11.93 -22.32 25.49
C ILE A 23 -10.67 -22.49 26.36
N ILE A 24 -10.10 -23.69 26.32
CA ILE A 24 -8.87 -24.02 27.05
C ILE A 24 -7.67 -23.83 26.12
N GLY A 25 -6.62 -23.15 26.60
CA GLY A 25 -5.34 -23.04 25.89
C GLY A 25 -5.23 -21.89 24.88
N GLN A 26 -6.22 -21.00 24.77
CA GLN A 26 -6.13 -19.78 23.98
C GLN A 26 -6.01 -18.53 24.87
N SER A 27 -5.26 -17.54 24.41
CA SER A 27 -5.26 -16.23 25.06
C SER A 27 -6.62 -15.56 24.89
N PHE A 28 -6.99 -14.70 25.85
CA PHE A 28 -8.23 -13.93 25.79
C PHE A 28 -8.40 -13.21 24.44
N GLY A 29 -7.33 -12.57 23.95
CA GLY A 29 -7.35 -11.89 22.67
C GLY A 29 -7.71 -12.80 21.50
N ARG A 30 -7.15 -14.02 21.44
CA ARG A 30 -7.45 -14.97 20.36
C ARG A 30 -8.88 -15.49 20.44
N ALA A 31 -9.33 -15.87 21.62
CA ALA A 31 -10.69 -16.34 21.84
C ALA A 31 -11.73 -15.26 21.47
N THR A 32 -11.50 -14.01 21.87
CA THR A 32 -12.41 -12.90 21.53
C THR A 32 -12.43 -12.58 20.04
N HIS A 33 -11.28 -12.67 19.36
CA HIS A 33 -11.18 -12.47 17.92
C HIS A 33 -12.01 -13.52 17.16
N ASP A 34 -11.80 -14.79 17.47
CA ASP A 34 -12.47 -15.91 16.79
C ASP A 34 -13.99 -15.87 17.04
N LEU A 35 -14.42 -15.47 18.24
CA LEU A 35 -15.85 -15.22 18.54
C LEU A 35 -16.43 -14.05 17.75
N ILE A 36 -15.70 -12.95 17.60
CA ILE A 36 -16.16 -11.79 16.82
C ILE A 36 -16.28 -12.15 15.33
N GLU A 37 -15.36 -12.98 14.81
CA GLU A 37 -15.36 -13.47 13.43
C GLU A 37 -16.51 -14.46 13.16
N ALA A 38 -16.81 -15.34 14.11
CA ALA A 38 -17.88 -16.34 13.99
C ALA A 38 -19.30 -15.76 14.10
N LEU A 39 -19.48 -14.58 14.71
CA LEU A 39 -20.79 -13.98 14.90
C LEU A 39 -21.32 -13.39 13.57
N PRO A 40 -22.57 -13.71 13.18
CA PRO A 40 -23.18 -13.08 12.02
C PRO A 40 -23.31 -11.57 12.24
N SER A 41 -23.19 -10.82 11.15
CA SER A 41 -23.29 -9.36 11.09
C SER A 41 -24.63 -8.85 11.61
N LEU A 42 -24.76 -8.64 12.92
CA LEU A 42 -25.92 -7.99 13.52
C LEU A 42 -26.02 -6.53 13.03
N PRO A 43 -27.23 -6.04 12.69
CA PRO A 43 -27.43 -4.65 12.32
C PRO A 43 -27.00 -3.74 13.49
N GLY A 44 -26.09 -2.79 13.23
CA GLY A 44 -25.56 -1.85 14.22
C GLY A 44 -24.19 -2.20 14.82
N ARG A 45 -23.62 -3.37 14.51
CA ARG A 45 -22.24 -3.69 14.90
C ARG A 45 -21.26 -3.13 13.85
N LEU A 46 -20.37 -2.24 14.27
CA LEU A 46 -19.23 -1.83 13.45
C LEU A 46 -18.37 -3.07 13.20
N LYS A 47 -18.39 -3.59 11.96
CA LYS A 47 -17.33 -4.50 11.52
C LYS A 47 -16.04 -3.70 11.57
N LEU A 48 -14.95 -4.31 12.05
CA LEU A 48 -13.62 -3.78 11.77
C LEU A 48 -13.61 -3.57 10.25
N SER A 49 -13.43 -2.33 9.79
CA SER A 49 -13.45 -2.05 8.37
C SER A 49 -12.45 -3.03 7.77
N THR A 50 -12.94 -3.95 6.94
CA THR A 50 -12.12 -4.68 6.00
C THR A 50 -11.57 -3.61 5.09
N LEU A 51 -10.51 -2.93 5.55
CA LEU A 51 -9.70 -2.07 4.74
C LEU A 51 -9.34 -2.98 3.58
N GLU A 52 -9.80 -2.61 2.38
CA GLU A 52 -9.35 -3.30 1.18
C GLU A 52 -7.84 -3.34 1.29
N LYS A 53 -7.27 -4.55 1.25
CA LYS A 53 -5.82 -4.71 1.30
C LYS A 53 -5.26 -3.76 0.24
N GLU A 54 -4.28 -2.94 0.62
CA GLU A 54 -3.63 -2.02 -0.30
C GLU A 54 -3.34 -2.76 -1.60
N LYS A 55 -3.82 -2.20 -2.72
CA LYS A 55 -3.68 -2.85 -4.02
C LYS A 55 -2.20 -3.13 -4.25
N ALA A 56 -1.90 -4.37 -4.64
CA ALA A 56 -0.54 -4.71 -5.04
C ALA A 56 -0.08 -3.75 -6.15
N PRO A 57 1.23 -3.42 -6.20
CA PRO A 57 1.77 -2.66 -7.32
C PRO A 57 1.45 -3.37 -8.64
N ASP A 58 1.24 -2.57 -9.69
CA ASP A 58 0.87 -3.07 -11.02
C ASP A 58 1.99 -3.94 -11.61
N GLU A 59 1.62 -5.06 -12.24
CA GLU A 59 2.60 -6.03 -12.77
C GLU A 59 3.45 -5.41 -13.90
N ASP A 60 2.85 -4.53 -14.71
CA ASP A 60 3.54 -3.80 -15.78
C ASP A 60 4.65 -2.88 -15.24
N ASP A 61 4.37 -2.20 -14.12
CA ASP A 61 5.36 -1.32 -13.47
C ASP A 61 6.52 -2.14 -12.89
N LEU A 62 6.22 -3.34 -12.35
CA LEU A 62 7.24 -4.25 -11.84
C LEU A 62 8.18 -4.77 -12.93
N ASP A 63 7.64 -5.11 -14.11
CA ASP A 63 8.45 -5.56 -15.26
C ASP A 63 9.41 -4.45 -15.73
N ILE A 64 8.93 -3.20 -15.79
CA ILE A 64 9.78 -2.04 -16.14
C ILE A 64 10.96 -1.90 -15.17
N LEU A 65 10.72 -2.01 -13.86
CA LEU A 65 11.78 -1.92 -12.86
C LEU A 65 12.74 -3.12 -12.89
N GLN A 66 12.25 -4.31 -13.23
CA GLN A 66 13.10 -5.49 -13.42
C GLN A 66 14.03 -5.34 -14.62
N LYS A 67 13.52 -4.86 -15.77
CA LYS A 67 14.33 -4.55 -16.95
C LYS A 67 15.44 -3.55 -16.63
N ARG A 68 15.09 -2.47 -15.92
CA ARG A 68 16.06 -1.46 -15.47
C ARG A 68 17.20 -2.04 -14.64
N LYS A 69 16.92 -3.01 -13.74
CA LYS A 69 17.94 -3.67 -12.90
C LYS A 69 18.98 -4.43 -13.73
N SER A 70 18.59 -4.94 -14.91
CA SER A 70 19.48 -5.66 -15.82
C SER A 70 20.38 -4.74 -16.64
N GLU A 71 19.86 -3.58 -17.04
CA GLU A 71 20.57 -2.61 -17.89
C GLU A 71 21.54 -1.73 -17.10
N VAL A 72 21.10 -1.27 -15.93
CA VAL A 72 21.87 -0.40 -15.02
C VAL A 72 21.82 -1.04 -13.66
N LYS A 73 22.95 -1.11 -12.94
CA LYS A 73 23.00 -1.53 -11.53
C LYS A 73 22.34 -0.44 -10.66
N SER A 74 21.03 -0.30 -10.82
CA SER A 74 20.19 0.78 -10.35
C SER A 74 19.77 0.49 -8.92
N VAL A 75 20.13 1.40 -8.01
CA VAL A 75 19.64 1.41 -6.62
C VAL A 75 18.11 1.50 -6.59
N LEU A 76 17.51 2.13 -7.61
CA LEU A 76 16.07 2.21 -7.83
C LEU A 76 15.60 0.97 -8.59
N SER A 77 15.36 -0.12 -7.87
CA SER A 77 14.82 -1.38 -8.37
C SER A 77 13.49 -1.71 -7.67
N LYS A 78 12.90 -2.89 -7.92
CA LYS A 78 11.65 -3.30 -7.25
C LYS A 78 11.75 -3.22 -5.73
N ASP A 79 12.92 -3.56 -5.18
CA ASP A 79 13.18 -3.64 -3.74
C ASP A 79 13.96 -2.42 -3.26
N ILE A 80 13.37 -1.22 -3.40
CA ILE A 80 13.96 0.00 -2.84
C ILE A 80 13.96 -0.08 -1.31
N THR A 81 15.11 0.21 -0.70
CA THR A 81 15.25 0.21 0.76
C THR A 81 14.38 1.30 1.38
N PRO A 82 13.48 0.96 2.32
CA PRO A 82 12.74 1.96 3.10
C PRO A 82 13.72 2.90 3.81
N GLY A 83 13.50 4.20 3.70
CA GLY A 83 14.42 5.22 4.25
C GLY A 83 15.55 5.62 3.31
N TYR A 84 15.52 5.19 2.03
CA TYR A 84 16.41 5.75 1.01
C TYR A 84 16.27 7.28 0.95
N GLN A 85 17.39 7.98 1.20
CA GLN A 85 17.44 9.45 1.24
C GLN A 85 17.84 10.08 -0.10
N GLY A 86 18.24 9.26 -1.08
CA GLY A 86 18.58 9.75 -2.41
C GLY A 86 17.35 10.20 -3.19
N HIS A 87 17.59 10.79 -4.36
CA HIS A 87 16.51 11.22 -5.24
C HIS A 87 15.78 10.02 -5.87
N VAL A 88 14.45 9.99 -5.75
CA VAL A 88 13.57 9.07 -6.46
C VAL A 88 12.67 9.90 -7.38
N PRO A 89 12.67 9.65 -8.71
CA PRO A 89 11.90 10.44 -9.65
C PRO A 89 10.41 10.30 -9.36
N ARG A 90 9.69 11.43 -9.41
CA ARG A 90 8.21 11.53 -9.32
C ARG A 90 7.56 10.97 -8.05
N VAL A 91 8.33 10.50 -7.06
CA VAL A 91 7.78 9.95 -5.81
C VAL A 91 6.95 10.97 -5.03
N ARG A 92 7.28 12.26 -5.13
CA ARG A 92 6.57 13.36 -4.44
C ARG A 92 5.19 13.64 -5.03
N GLU A 93 4.94 13.22 -6.28
CA GLU A 93 3.64 13.33 -6.95
C GLU A 93 2.70 12.19 -6.55
N MET A 94 3.24 11.10 -6.00
CA MET A 94 2.48 9.92 -5.60
C MET A 94 1.92 10.09 -4.19
N ILE A 95 0.61 10.31 -4.10
CA ILE A 95 -0.12 10.54 -2.85
C ILE A 95 -1.05 9.34 -2.59
N GLY A 96 -1.23 8.97 -1.32
CA GLY A 96 -2.16 7.91 -0.91
C GLY A 96 -1.64 6.48 -1.13
N LEU A 97 -0.34 6.32 -1.36
CA LEU A 97 0.34 5.04 -1.54
C LEU A 97 1.44 4.89 -0.48
N ASN A 98 1.78 3.64 -0.16
CA ASN A 98 2.95 3.34 0.67
C ASN A 98 4.25 3.76 -0.05
N PHE A 99 5.30 4.09 0.70
CA PHE A 99 6.61 4.50 0.17
C PHE A 99 7.12 3.59 -0.96
N ASN A 100 7.08 2.26 -0.77
CA ASN A 100 7.54 1.32 -1.79
C ASN A 100 6.70 1.39 -3.06
N GLN A 101 5.38 1.45 -2.92
CA GLN A 101 4.46 1.57 -4.06
C GLN A 101 4.65 2.91 -4.79
N SER A 102 4.80 4.02 -4.05
CA SER A 102 5.11 5.34 -4.60
C SER A 102 6.42 5.35 -5.38
N CYS A 103 7.45 4.66 -4.88
CA CYS A 103 8.73 4.56 -5.56
C CYS A 103 8.64 3.72 -6.83
N ILE A 104 8.01 2.55 -6.77
CA ILE A 104 7.81 1.67 -7.93
C ILE A 104 7.07 2.43 -9.03
N ARG A 105 5.92 3.02 -8.70
CA ARG A 105 5.09 3.75 -9.66
C ARG A 105 5.78 5.01 -10.19
N GLY A 106 6.42 5.79 -9.31
CA GLY A 106 7.12 7.01 -9.71
C GLY A 106 8.25 6.73 -10.70
N VAL A 107 9.05 5.69 -10.45
CA VAL A 107 10.12 5.25 -11.36
C VAL A 107 9.54 4.71 -12.66
N ALA A 108 8.52 3.85 -12.61
CA ALA A 108 7.91 3.29 -13.81
C ALA A 108 7.32 4.38 -14.72
N GLU A 109 6.60 5.35 -14.16
CA GLU A 109 6.05 6.44 -14.97
C GLU A 109 7.12 7.39 -15.52
N PHE A 110 8.28 7.50 -14.86
CA PHE A 110 9.42 8.25 -15.39
C PHE A 110 10.02 7.56 -16.62
N GLU A 111 10.22 6.25 -16.56
CA GLU A 111 10.71 5.45 -17.71
C GLU A 111 9.76 5.52 -18.91
N LYS A 112 8.45 5.40 -18.66
CA LYS A 112 7.43 5.54 -19.72
C LYS A 112 7.54 6.90 -20.41
N LYS A 113 7.73 7.99 -19.65
CA LYS A 113 7.90 9.34 -20.21
C LYS A 113 9.22 9.51 -20.97
N ASN A 114 10.31 8.92 -20.49
CA ASN A 114 11.59 8.99 -21.18
C ASN A 114 11.53 8.31 -22.55
N LYS A 115 10.98 7.10 -22.63
CA LYS A 115 10.81 6.38 -23.90
C LYS A 115 9.98 7.18 -24.89
N LEU A 116 8.85 7.73 -24.43
CA LEU A 116 7.99 8.60 -25.23
C LEU A 116 8.76 9.84 -25.74
N HIS A 117 9.57 10.46 -24.88
CA HIS A 117 10.39 11.61 -25.25
C HIS A 117 11.45 11.26 -26.32
N GLU A 118 12.12 10.12 -26.19
CA GLU A 118 13.07 9.62 -27.18
C GLU A 118 12.41 9.38 -28.55
N GLU A 119 11.19 8.85 -28.57
CA GLU A 119 10.42 8.67 -29.81
C GLU A 119 10.09 10.02 -30.47
N TYR A 120 9.67 11.02 -29.69
CA TYR A 120 9.41 12.36 -30.22
C TYR A 120 10.66 13.01 -30.84
N LEU A 121 11.82 12.84 -30.21
CA LEU A 121 13.08 13.35 -30.74
C LEU A 121 13.42 12.72 -32.09
N LYS A 122 13.30 11.39 -32.21
CA LYS A 122 13.52 10.67 -33.48
C LYS A 122 12.60 11.17 -34.59
N VAL A 123 11.32 11.38 -34.28
CA VAL A 123 10.35 11.92 -35.25
C VAL A 123 10.69 13.37 -35.65
N ALA A 124 11.16 14.18 -34.70
CA ALA A 124 11.54 15.57 -34.97
C ALA A 124 12.79 15.65 -35.87
N GLU A 125 13.78 14.78 -35.66
CA GLU A 125 14.97 14.68 -36.50
C GLU A 125 14.61 14.33 -37.96
N ILE A 126 13.70 13.37 -38.17
CA ILE A 126 13.22 12.98 -39.51
C ILE A 126 12.55 14.16 -40.23
N LYS A 127 11.80 15.01 -39.51
CA LYS A 127 11.09 16.15 -40.11
C LYS A 127 11.98 17.34 -40.45
N ASN A 128 13.10 17.51 -39.74
CA ASN A 128 14.02 18.64 -39.92
C ASN A 128 15.19 18.33 -40.87
N GLY A 129 15.41 17.05 -41.23
CA GLY A 129 16.51 16.60 -42.08
C GLY A 129 16.15 16.31 -43.55
N GLY A 130 15.03 16.83 -44.06
CA GLY A 130 14.56 16.67 -45.45
C GLY A 130 14.45 18.00 -46.18
#